data_AF-A0A966U088-F1
#
_entry.id   AF-A0A966U088-F1
#
_cell.length_a   1.000
_cell.length_b   1.000
_cell.length_c   1.000
_cell.angle_alpha   90.00
_cell.angle_beta   90.00
_cell.angle_gamma   90.00
#
_symmetry.space_group_name_H-M   'P 1'
#
loop_
_entity.id
_entity.type
_entity.pdbx_description
1 polymer ?
#
loop_
_entity_poly.entity_id
_entity_poly.type
_entity_poly.pdbx_seq_one_letter_code
_entity_poly.pdbx_strand_id
1 'polypeptide(L)' 'QIHGGYGYMAEYEIGRAWADARVGRIYGGSSEVMKEIIARTL' A
#
# COMPACT_ATOMS: atom_id res chain seq x y z
N GLN A 1 0.89 -13.72 -3.52
CA GLN A 1 0.00 -13.40 -4.65
C GLN A 1 -0.78 -14.66 -4.96
N ILE A 2 -2.11 -14.68 -4.76
CA ILE A 2 -2.94 -15.89 -4.93
C ILE A 2 -3.77 -15.82 -6.23
N HIS A 3 -3.92 -14.63 -6.82
CA HIS A 3 -4.82 -14.39 -7.96
C HIS A 3 -4.17 -14.61 -9.34
N GLY A 4 -2.92 -15.04 -9.42
CA GLY A 4 -2.22 -15.24 -10.71
C GLY A 4 -2.34 -14.03 -11.65
N GLY A 5 -2.64 -14.28 -12.93
CA GLY A 5 -2.86 -13.25 -13.94
C GLY A 5 -4.09 -12.35 -13.69
N TYR A 6 -5.09 -12.83 -12.93
CA TYR A 6 -6.26 -12.03 -12.54
C TYR A 6 -5.88 -10.84 -11.65
N GLY A 7 -4.74 -10.92 -10.95
CA GLY A 7 -4.17 -9.81 -10.18
C GLY A 7 -3.70 -8.62 -11.03
N TYR A 8 -3.48 -8.83 -12.33
CA TYR A 8 -2.96 -7.82 -13.27
C TYR A 8 -4.03 -7.26 -14.21
N MET A 9 -5.23 -7.85 -14.22
CA MET A 9 -6.33 -7.39 -15.07
C MET A 9 -7.15 -6.33 -14.34
N ALA A 10 -7.35 -5.18 -14.99
CA ALA A 10 -8.15 -4.07 -14.45
C ALA A 10 -9.66 -4.39 -14.36
N GLU A 11 -10.09 -5.47 -14.99
CA GLU A 11 -11.48 -5.95 -15.00
C GLU A 11 -11.90 -6.57 -13.67
N TYR A 12 -10.94 -7.04 -12.87
CA TYR A 12 -11.20 -7.66 -11.57
C TYR A 12 -10.86 -6.67 -10.45
N GLU A 13 -11.74 -6.56 -9.45
CA GLU A 13 -11.58 -5.60 -8.35
C GLU A 13 -10.25 -5.76 -7.58
N ILE A 14 -9.65 -6.94 -7.65
CA ILE A 14 -8.36 -7.25 -7.00
C ILE A 14 -7.21 -6.38 -7.52
N GLY A 15 -7.21 -6.04 -8.82
CA GLY A 15 -6.17 -5.20 -9.43
C GLY A 15 -6.27 -3.75 -8.93
N ARG A 16 -7.50 -3.24 -8.87
CA ARG A 16 -7.81 -1.91 -8.32
C ARG A 16 -7.48 -1.85 -6.82
N ALA A 17 -7.92 -2.83 -6.04
CA ALA A 17 -7.62 -2.91 -4.61
C ALA A 17 -6.10 -2.97 -4.33
N TRP A 18 -5.33 -3.66 -5.17
CA TRP A 18 -3.87 -3.69 -5.06
C TRP A 18 -3.23 -2.33 -5.35
N ALA A 19 -3.72 -1.61 -6.37
CA ALA A 19 -3.25 -0.26 -6.69
C ALA A 19 -3.59 0.73 -5.56
N ASP A 20 -4.83 0.71 -5.08
CA ASP A 20 -5.31 1.57 -3.99
C ASP A 20 -4.52 1.32 -2.70
N ALA A 21 -4.25 0.06 -2.35
CA ALA A 21 -3.47 -0.29 -1.15
C ALA A 21 -2.06 0.33 -1.14
N ARG A 22 -1.49 0.68 -2.29
CA ARG A 22 -0.16 1.29 -2.38
C ARG A 22 -0.11 2.69 -1.77
N VAL A 23 -1.23 3.40 -1.82
CA VAL A 23 -1.32 4.79 -1.38
C VAL A 23 -1.23 4.96 0.13
N GLY A 24 -1.59 3.90 0.88
CA GLY A 24 -1.54 3.89 2.35
C GLY A 24 -0.13 4.06 2.93
N ARG A 25 0.93 3.94 2.13
CA ARG A 25 2.32 4.19 2.57
C ARG A 25 2.72 5.67 2.56
N ILE A 26 1.88 6.53 1.99
CA ILE A 26 2.16 7.94 1.72
C ILE A 26 1.12 8.84 2.40
N TYR A 27 -0.16 8.47 2.34
CA TYR A 27 -1.23 9.24 2.98
C TYR A 27 -1.11 9.23 4.50
N GLY A 28 -1.23 10.42 5.11
CA GLY A 28 -1.09 10.61 6.56
C GLY A 28 0.35 10.66 7.06
N GLY A 29 1.34 10.62 6.15
CA GLY A 29 2.77 10.60 6.47
C GLY A 29 3.44 9.44 5.75
N SER A 30 4.61 9.67 5.14
CA SER A 30 5.35 8.57 4.53
C SER A 30 5.73 7.54 5.59
N SER A 31 5.87 6.28 5.20
CA SER A 31 6.31 5.22 6.12
C SER A 31 7.65 5.54 6.79
N GLU A 32 8.51 6.36 6.16
CA GLU A 32 9.77 6.82 6.72
C GLU A 32 9.57 7.87 7.81
N VAL A 33 8.71 8.86 7.59
CA VAL A 33 8.33 9.87 8.59
C VAL A 33 7.71 9.21 9.82
N MET A 34 6.84 8.22 9.62
CA MET A 34 6.24 7.48 10.72
C MET A 34 7.29 6.72 11.56
N LYS A 35 8.27 6.09 10.90
CA LYS A 35 9.40 5.44 11.58
C LYS A 35 10.28 6.44 12.32
N GLU A 36 10.53 7.61 11.75
CA GLU A 36 11.29 8.68 12.40
C GLU A 36 10.57 9.18 13.66
N ILE A 37 9.26 9.42 13.60
CA ILE A 37 8.46 9.85 14.76
C ILE A 37 8.52 8.79 15.87
N ILE A 38 8.35 7.51 15.55
CA ILE A 38 8.47 6.41 16.52
C ILE A 38 9.88 6.39 17.13
N ALA A 39 10.93 6.54 16.31
CA ALA A 39 12.32 6.56 16.79
C ALA A 39 12.67 7.78 17.65
N ARG A 40 11.96 8.91 17.48
CA ARG A 40 12.10 10.10 18.35
C ARG A 40 11.32 9.98 19.66
N THR A 41 10.30 9.14 19.69
CA THR A 41 9.42 8.96 20.86
C THR A 41 9.90 7.84 21.80
N LEU A 42 10.75 6.94 21.29
CA LEU A 42 11.47 5.91 22.04
C LEU A 42 12.83 6.43 22.51
#